data_AF-A0A511QNG4-F1
#
_entry.id   AF-A0A511QNG4-F1
#
_cell.length_a   1.000
_cell.length_b   1.000
_cell.length_c   1.000
_cell.angle_alpha   90.00
_cell.angle_beta   90.00
_cell.angle_gamma   90.00
#
_symmetry.space_group_name_H-M   'P 1'
#
loop_
_entity.id
_entity.type
_entity.pdbx_description
1 polymer ?
#
loop_
_entity_poly.entity_id
_entity_poly.type
_entity_poly.pdbx_seq_one_letter_code
_entity_poly.pdbx_strand_id
1 'polypeptide(L)'
;MNQQEFNNYLRLKTTIVRSVLVAMMVMFASSFAVQANEPKPQTDEEYAMVIARGKLLNITKWKVEVDFGQKLEIGFKNKDLLRDDEGKVIDFNSPMDALNYLNQSGWVLVTANTSGDQFSAIMKRSKITDNES
;
A
#
# COMPACT_ATOMS: atom_id res chain seq x y z
N MET A 1 12.19 59.24 -24.56
CA MET A 1 13.16 58.33 -23.93
C MET A 1 14.34 58.18 -24.86
N ASN A 2 15.54 58.53 -24.41
CA ASN A 2 16.74 58.47 -25.27
C ASN A 2 17.35 57.06 -25.29
N GLN A 3 18.25 56.78 -26.23
CA GLN A 3 18.84 55.44 -26.42
C GLN A 3 19.60 54.95 -25.17
N GLN A 4 20.19 55.87 -24.39
CA GLN A 4 20.89 55.54 -23.16
C GLN A 4 19.92 55.16 -22.03
N GLU A 5 18.81 55.89 -21.89
CA GLU A 5 17.72 55.56 -20.96
C GLU A 5 17.06 54.23 -21.31
N PHE A 6 16.85 53.95 -22.59
CA PHE A 6 16.31 52.67 -23.06
C PHE A 6 17.26 51.50 -22.74
N ASN A 7 18.56 51.67 -22.99
CA ASN A 7 19.57 50.67 -22.65
C ASN A 7 19.70 50.45 -21.13
N ASN A 8 19.63 51.52 -20.34
CA ASN A 8 19.64 51.44 -18.87
C ASN A 8 18.38 50.74 -18.35
N TYR A 9 17.22 51.01 -18.93
CA TYR A 9 15.96 50.35 -18.62
C TYR A 9 16.00 48.85 -18.96
N LEU A 10 16.53 48.48 -20.12
CA LEU A 10 16.72 47.08 -20.52
C LEU A 10 17.67 46.36 -19.56
N ARG A 11 18.82 46.96 -19.25
CA ARG A 11 19.78 46.40 -18.28
C ARG A 11 19.16 46.25 -16.90
N LEU A 12 18.43 47.24 -16.41
CA LEU A 12 17.77 47.20 -15.12
C LEU A 12 16.71 46.08 -15.06
N LYS A 13 15.86 45.96 -16.08
CA LYS A 13 14.88 44.88 -16.20
C LYS A 13 15.53 43.50 -16.22
N THR A 14 16.57 43.32 -17.03
CA THR A 14 17.29 42.05 -17.11
C THR A 14 17.97 41.69 -15.80
N THR A 15 18.55 42.67 -15.08
CA THR A 15 19.13 42.46 -13.75
C THR A 15 18.06 42.06 -12.74
N ILE A 16 16.91 42.74 -12.71
CA ILE A 16 15.80 42.42 -11.79
C ILE A 16 15.26 41.00 -12.05
N VAL A 17 15.02 40.63 -13.31
CA VAL A 17 14.51 39.29 -13.66
C VAL A 17 15.51 38.20 -13.28
N ARG A 18 16.82 38.42 -13.49
CA ARG A 18 17.86 37.47 -13.07
C ARG A 18 17.92 37.32 -11.55
N SER A 19 17.83 38.42 -10.80
CA SER A 19 17.80 38.38 -9.34
C SER A 19 16.58 37.64 -8.80
N VAL A 20 15.40 37.83 -9.40
CA VAL A 20 14.17 37.10 -9.03
C VAL A 20 14.30 35.60 -9.32
N LEU A 21 14.86 35.22 -10.47
CA LEU A 21 15.11 33.81 -10.83
C LEU A 21 16.06 33.12 -9.85
N VAL A 22 17.15 33.80 -9.47
CA VAL A 22 18.11 33.26 -8.49
C VAL A 22 17.46 33.11 -7.11
N ALA A 23 16.69 34.09 -6.66
CA ALA A 23 15.97 34.01 -5.39
C ALA A 23 14.95 32.86 -5.37
N MET A 24 14.23 32.63 -6.47
CA MET A 24 13.31 31.49 -6.60
C MET A 24 14.03 30.14 -6.58
N MET A 25 15.18 30.01 -7.24
CA MET A 25 15.99 28.79 -7.17
C MET A 25 16.50 28.49 -5.75
N VAL A 26 16.91 29.52 -5.00
CA VAL A 26 17.36 29.34 -3.60
C VAL A 26 16.21 28.92 -2.68
N MET A 27 15.01 29.49 -2.86
CA MET A 27 13.82 29.11 -2.08
C MET A 27 13.32 27.69 -2.39
N PHE A 28 13.58 27.17 -3.59
CA PHE A 28 13.20 25.79 -3.95
C PHE A 28 14.15 24.73 -3.35
N ALA A 29 15.39 25.10 -3.02
CA ALA A 29 16.39 24.19 -2.48
C ALA A 29 16.20 23.85 -1.00
N SER A 30 15.37 24.60 -0.25
CA SER A 30 15.15 24.39 1.19
C SER A 30 14.07 23.36 1.55
N SER A 31 13.46 22.68 0.57
CA SER A 31 12.34 21.75 0.80
C SER A 31 12.70 20.27 0.82
N PHE A 32 13.96 19.92 1.03
CA PHE A 32 14.33 18.52 1.30
C PHE A 32 14.30 18.25 2.81
N ALA A 33 13.10 18.08 3.36
CA ALA A 33 12.97 17.41 4.64
C ALA A 33 13.41 15.96 4.43
N VAL A 34 14.56 15.56 4.98
CA VAL A 34 14.95 14.15 5.06
C VAL A 34 13.92 13.49 5.95
N GLN A 35 13.00 12.74 5.34
CA GLN A 35 12.13 11.83 6.07
C GLN A 35 13.04 10.76 6.67
N ALA A 36 13.40 10.92 7.94
CA ALA A 36 14.11 9.87 8.66
C ALA A 36 13.21 8.63 8.66
N ASN A 37 13.64 7.58 7.96
CA ASN A 37 13.07 6.26 8.16
C ASN A 37 13.46 5.84 9.58
N GLU A 38 12.61 6.11 10.56
CA GLU A 38 12.70 5.41 11.83
C GLU A 38 12.67 3.90 11.51
N PRO A 39 13.61 3.10 12.03
CA PRO A 39 13.54 1.66 11.86
C PRO A 39 12.25 1.19 12.53
N LYS A 40 11.22 0.93 11.72
CA LYS A 40 9.98 0.33 12.21
C LYS A 40 10.37 -0.98 12.88
N PRO A 41 9.80 -1.30 14.06
CA PRO A 41 10.01 -2.59 14.70
C PRO A 41 9.76 -3.68 13.66
N GLN A 42 10.80 -4.42 13.28
CA GLN A 42 10.65 -5.55 12.40
C GLN A 42 9.98 -6.63 13.25
N THR A 43 8.68 -6.82 13.04
CA THR A 43 7.96 -7.94 13.64
C THR A 43 8.38 -9.21 12.90
N ASP A 44 8.66 -10.30 13.60
CA ASP A 44 8.91 -11.61 12.98
C ASP A 44 7.62 -12.29 12.53
N GLU A 45 6.47 -11.64 12.72
CA GLU A 45 5.15 -12.15 12.40
C GLU A 45 4.45 -11.28 11.33
N GLU A 46 3.68 -11.95 10.49
CA GLU A 46 2.69 -11.38 9.57
C GLU A 46 1.29 -11.77 10.00
N TYR A 47 0.31 -10.92 9.68
CA TYR A 47 -1.09 -11.11 10.01
C TYR A 47 -1.95 -11.04 8.75
N ALA A 48 -2.97 -11.88 8.69
CA ALA A 48 -3.99 -11.87 7.66
C ALA A 48 -5.37 -11.87 8.30
N MET A 49 -6.31 -11.14 7.70
CA MET A 49 -7.71 -11.12 8.09
C MET A 49 -8.54 -11.81 7.00
N VAL A 50 -9.18 -12.92 7.36
CA VAL A 50 -10.20 -13.56 6.51
C VAL A 50 -11.54 -12.92 6.81
N ILE A 51 -12.23 -12.46 5.77
CA ILE A 51 -13.60 -11.95 5.86
C ILE A 51 -14.47 -12.78 4.92
N ALA A 52 -15.52 -13.38 5.45
CA ALA A 52 -16.50 -14.10 4.66
C ALA A 52 -17.89 -13.53 4.88
N ARG A 53 -18.60 -13.21 3.80
CA ARG A 53 -19.97 -12.68 3.83
C ARG A 53 -20.89 -13.59 3.02
N GLY A 54 -22.10 -13.85 3.53
CA GLY A 54 -23.15 -14.50 2.75
C GLY A 54 -23.50 -13.67 1.50
N LYS A 55 -23.67 -14.30 0.34
CA LYS A 55 -24.15 -13.58 -0.86
C LYS A 55 -25.64 -13.29 -0.70
N LEU A 56 -26.03 -12.01 -0.85
CA LEU A 56 -27.40 -11.50 -0.64
C LEU A 56 -28.50 -12.26 -1.40
N LEU A 57 -28.15 -12.95 -2.50
CA LEU A 57 -29.09 -13.71 -3.34
C LEU A 57 -28.84 -15.23 -3.32
N ASN A 58 -27.84 -15.72 -2.57
CA ASN A 58 -27.52 -17.15 -2.52
C ASN A 58 -26.95 -17.53 -1.15
N ILE A 59 -27.85 -17.93 -0.23
CA ILE A 59 -27.57 -18.24 1.18
C ILE A 59 -26.48 -19.32 1.36
N THR A 60 -26.26 -20.19 0.38
CA THR A 60 -25.23 -21.24 0.45
C THR A 60 -23.86 -20.79 -0.05
N LYS A 61 -23.77 -19.64 -0.71
CA LYS A 61 -22.52 -19.17 -1.30
C LYS A 61 -21.91 -18.05 -0.47
N TRP A 62 -20.71 -18.31 0.03
CA TRP A 62 -19.89 -17.32 0.69
C TRP A 62 -19.07 -16.54 -0.33
N LYS A 63 -18.89 -15.24 -0.09
CA LYS A 63 -17.81 -14.47 -0.69
C LYS A 63 -16.72 -14.34 0.36
N VAL A 64 -15.55 -14.90 0.09
CA VAL A 64 -14.41 -14.87 1.02
C VAL A 64 -13.31 -13.98 0.45
N GLU A 65 -12.79 -13.11 1.30
CA GLU A 65 -11.72 -12.15 1.03
C GLU A 65 -10.65 -12.34 2.11
N VAL A 66 -9.37 -12.15 1.74
CA VAL A 66 -8.24 -12.26 2.66
C VAL A 66 -7.40 -11.00 2.54
N ASP A 67 -7.35 -10.21 3.61
CA ASP A 67 -6.58 -8.97 3.72
C ASP A 67 -5.26 -9.25 4.45
N PHE A 68 -4.13 -9.07 3.75
CA PHE A 68 -2.77 -9.23 4.28
C PHE A 68 -2.15 -7.91 4.79
N GLY A 69 -2.90 -6.80 4.79
CA GLY A 69 -2.37 -5.46 5.06
C GLY A 69 -1.56 -4.85 3.91
N GLN A 70 -0.88 -3.71 4.16
CA GLN A 70 -0.06 -3.03 3.14
C GLN A 70 1.43 -3.43 3.17
N LYS A 71 1.88 -4.21 2.18
CA LYS A 71 2.77 -3.77 1.08
C LYS A 71 2.94 -4.90 0.06
N LEU A 72 2.33 -4.75 -1.11
CA LEU A 72 2.89 -5.20 -2.38
C LEU A 72 2.82 -4.00 -3.32
N GLU A 73 3.95 -3.30 -3.40
CA GLU A 73 4.30 -2.53 -4.58
C GLU A 73 4.41 -3.55 -5.73
N ILE A 74 3.93 -3.18 -6.92
CA ILE A 74 3.75 -4.03 -8.12
C ILE A 74 2.32 -4.56 -8.23
N GLY A 75 1.50 -3.73 -8.86
CA GLY A 75 0.05 -3.81 -8.83
C GLY A 75 -0.52 -4.97 -9.63
N PHE A 76 -1.55 -5.59 -9.06
CA PHE A 76 -2.65 -6.20 -9.80
C PHE A 76 -3.96 -6.01 -9.02
N LYS A 77 -5.06 -5.92 -9.76
CA LYS A 77 -6.42 -5.60 -9.30
C LYS A 77 -6.88 -6.49 -8.14
N ASN A 78 -7.47 -5.86 -7.13
CA ASN A 78 -8.11 -6.42 -5.92
C ASN A 78 -7.14 -7.20 -5.01
N LYS A 79 -6.49 -6.46 -4.09
CA LYS A 79 -5.49 -6.98 -3.13
C LYS A 79 -6.07 -8.00 -2.14
N ASP A 80 -7.38 -7.96 -1.93
CA ASP A 80 -8.07 -8.79 -0.92
C ASP A 80 -8.49 -10.15 -1.48
N LEU A 81 -8.16 -10.44 -2.75
CA LEU A 81 -8.48 -11.71 -3.41
C LEU A 81 -7.23 -12.56 -3.56
N LEU A 82 -7.23 -13.73 -2.91
CA LEU A 82 -6.22 -14.75 -3.11
C LEU A 82 -6.25 -15.26 -4.55
N ARG A 83 -5.05 -15.47 -5.10
CA ARG A 83 -4.85 -16.02 -6.44
C ARG A 83 -3.99 -17.27 -6.35
N ASP A 84 -4.25 -18.22 -7.24
CA ASP A 84 -3.42 -19.40 -7.44
C ASP A 84 -2.13 -19.06 -8.22
N ASP A 85 -1.29 -20.06 -8.44
CA ASP A 85 -0.01 -19.95 -9.16
C ASP A 85 -0.18 -19.46 -10.61
N GLU A 86 -1.38 -19.59 -11.18
CA GLU A 86 -1.74 -19.13 -12.52
C GLU A 86 -2.31 -17.70 -12.52
N GLY A 87 -2.44 -17.08 -11.34
CA GLY A 87 -2.98 -15.73 -11.15
C GLY A 87 -4.51 -15.66 -11.16
N LYS A 88 -5.22 -16.79 -11.15
CA LYS A 88 -6.68 -16.85 -11.11
C LYS A 88 -7.17 -16.71 -9.66
N VAL A 89 -8.27 -15.98 -9.47
CA VAL A 89 -8.89 -15.80 -8.15
C VAL A 89 -9.37 -17.15 -7.62
N ILE A 90 -8.99 -17.46 -6.39
CA ILE A 90 -9.41 -18.67 -5.67
C ILE A 90 -10.81 -18.42 -5.10
N ASP A 91 -11.78 -19.23 -5.55
CA ASP A 91 -13.13 -19.24 -5.00
C ASP A 91 -13.21 -20.27 -3.86
N PHE A 92 -13.50 -19.79 -2.65
CA PHE A 92 -13.72 -20.65 -1.49
C PHE A 92 -15.19 -21.01 -1.33
N ASN A 93 -15.47 -22.28 -1.04
CA ASN A 93 -16.85 -22.75 -0.85
C ASN A 93 -17.43 -22.32 0.50
N SER A 94 -16.56 -22.12 1.50
CA SER A 94 -16.94 -21.73 2.85
C SER A 94 -15.81 -20.95 3.54
N PRO A 95 -16.08 -20.28 4.67
CA PRO A 95 -15.01 -19.67 5.47
C PRO A 95 -13.98 -20.70 5.95
N MET A 96 -14.43 -21.93 6.26
CA MET A 96 -13.54 -23.02 6.70
C MET A 96 -12.60 -23.49 5.59
N ASP A 97 -13.08 -23.49 4.34
CA ASP A 97 -12.27 -23.81 3.16
C ASP A 97 -11.08 -22.85 3.05
N ALA A 98 -11.33 -21.55 3.24
CA ALA A 98 -10.29 -20.53 3.24
C ALA A 98 -9.30 -20.67 4.42
N LEU A 99 -9.79 -20.99 5.62
CA LEU A 99 -8.90 -21.23 6.77
C LEU A 99 -7.98 -22.43 6.53
N ASN A 100 -8.51 -23.51 5.95
CA ASN A 100 -7.73 -24.70 5.62
C ASN A 100 -6.67 -24.41 4.54
N TYR A 101 -7.05 -23.64 3.51
CA TYR A 101 -6.11 -23.20 2.47
C TYR A 101 -4.95 -22.38 3.05
N LEU A 102 -5.25 -21.42 3.93
CA LEU A 102 -4.23 -20.62 4.60
C LEU A 102 -3.38 -21.46 5.55
N ASN A 103 -3.96 -22.42 6.26
CA ASN A 103 -3.23 -23.34 7.13
C ASN A 103 -2.17 -24.14 6.36
N GLN A 104 -2.50 -24.63 5.15
CA GLN A 104 -1.53 -25.31 4.28
C GLN A 104 -0.32 -24.43 3.92
N SER A 105 -0.49 -23.10 3.91
CA SER A 105 0.56 -22.11 3.67
C SER A 105 1.24 -21.59 4.95
N GLY A 106 1.10 -22.30 6.08
CA GLY A 106 1.76 -21.98 7.35
C GLY A 106 1.06 -20.94 8.21
N TRP A 107 -0.16 -20.53 7.87
CA TRP A 107 -0.94 -19.61 8.69
C TRP A 107 -1.62 -20.32 9.86
N VAL A 108 -1.54 -19.73 11.05
CA VAL A 108 -2.13 -20.22 12.29
C VAL A 108 -3.29 -19.33 12.71
N LEU A 109 -4.44 -19.93 13.01
CA LEU A 109 -5.62 -19.19 13.49
C LEU A 109 -5.34 -18.56 14.86
N VAL A 110 -5.56 -17.25 14.97
CA VAL A 110 -5.42 -16.48 16.22
C VAL A 110 -6.77 -16.31 16.89
N THR A 111 -7.76 -15.84 16.13
CA THR A 111 -9.12 -15.62 16.62
C THR A 111 -10.12 -15.66 15.48
N ALA A 112 -11.38 -15.94 15.81
CA ALA A 112 -12.49 -15.88 14.88
C ALA A 112 -13.71 -15.26 15.57
N ASN A 113 -14.53 -14.55 14.80
CA ASN A 113 -15.76 -13.94 15.26
C ASN A 113 -16.84 -14.05 14.16
N THR A 114 -18.09 -14.12 14.59
CA THR A 114 -19.26 -14.11 13.70
C THR A 114 -20.21 -13.01 14.17
N SER A 115 -20.59 -12.13 13.25
CA SER A 115 -21.55 -11.06 13.50
C SER A 115 -22.54 -10.98 12.33
N GLY A 116 -23.81 -11.32 12.60
CA GLY A 116 -24.84 -11.44 11.56
C GLY A 116 -24.41 -12.43 10.48
N ASP A 117 -24.39 -11.97 9.22
CA ASP A 117 -24.03 -12.77 8.05
C ASP A 117 -22.52 -12.71 7.70
N GLN A 118 -21.71 -12.14 8.59
CA GLN A 118 -20.27 -12.01 8.41
C GLN A 118 -19.51 -12.90 9.38
N PHE A 119 -18.62 -13.74 8.83
CA PHE A 119 -17.56 -14.40 9.56
C PHE A 119 -16.26 -13.61 9.35
N SER A 120 -15.46 -13.46 10.40
CA SER A 120 -14.09 -12.97 10.28
C SER A 120 -13.13 -13.81 11.11
N ALA A 121 -11.90 -13.92 10.64
CA ALA A 121 -10.82 -14.56 11.38
C ALA A 121 -9.51 -13.79 11.21
N ILE A 122 -8.71 -13.76 12.26
CA ILE A 122 -7.32 -13.29 12.22
C ILE A 122 -6.42 -14.52 12.23
N MET A 123 -5.50 -14.57 11.29
CA MET A 123 -4.45 -15.60 11.21
C MET A 123 -3.08 -14.94 11.26
N LYS A 124 -2.07 -15.68 11.73
CA LYS A 124 -0.68 -15.23 11.78
C LYS A 124 0.29 -16.27 11.25
N ARG A 125 1.44 -15.84 10.76
CA ARG A 125 2.57 -16.73 10.42
C ARG A 125 3.90 -16.02 10.67
N SER A 126 4.98 -16.78 10.78
CA SER A 126 6.34 -16.20 10.81
C SER A 126 6.69 -15.60 9.46
N LYS A 127 7.44 -14.49 9.44
CA LYS A 127 8.06 -13.97 8.22
C LYS A 127 9.10 -14.95 7.72
N ILE A 128 9.06 -15.23 6.42
CA ILE A 128 10.17 -15.89 5.75
C ILE A 128 11.28 -14.84 5.71
N THR A 129 12.33 -15.05 6.52
CA THR A 129 13.56 -14.27 6.42
C THR A 129 14.43 -15.01 5.42
N ASP A 130 14.80 -14.35 4.31
CA ASP A 130 15.70 -14.90 3.28
C ASP A 130 17.16 -14.97 3.78
N ASN A 131 17.38 -15.49 4.99
CA ASN A 131 18.68 -15.75 5.57
C ASN A 131 18.90 -17.26 5.64
N GLU A 132 19.04 -17.92 4.50
CA GLU A 132 19.77 -19.19 4.33
C GLU A 132 19.83 -19.54 2.83
N SER A 133 20.84 -19.01 2.14
CA SER A 133 21.38 -19.55 0.89
C SER A 133 22.87 -19.23 0.78
#